data_AF-A0A6M1MM63-F1
#
_entry.id   AF-A0A6M1MM63-F1
#
_cell.length_a   1.000
_cell.length_b   1.000
_cell.length_c   1.000
_cell.angle_alpha   90.00
_cell.angle_beta   90.00
_cell.angle_gamma   90.00
#
_symmetry.space_group_name_H-M   'P 1'
#
loop_
_entity.id
_entity.type
_entity.pdbx_description
1 polymer ?
#
loop_
_entity_poly.entity_id
_entity_poly.type
_entity_poly.pdbx_seq_one_letter_code
_entity_poly.pdbx_strand_id
1 'polypeptide(L)'
;MAARIGWAVLWILGLLALAVALATWRGALWPFDLRASLLMTASGLAGLARLWWWLWLLLASLALPGRALPPLWLAGLLAAVALHWTLGPARGLQPVAELGLGNLLALYAVPVALAVRIGVLAGIPLRLMQVKT
;
A
#
# COMPACT_ATOMS: atom_id res chain seq x y z
N MET A 1 11.48 14.51 -17.49
CA MET A 1 11.87 13.85 -16.23
C MET A 1 11.06 14.35 -15.04
N ALA A 2 11.00 15.67 -14.81
CA ALA A 2 10.09 16.30 -13.84
C ALA A 2 8.63 15.83 -13.99
N ALA A 3 8.15 15.69 -15.23
CA ALA A 3 6.82 15.15 -15.50
C ALA A 3 6.60 13.72 -14.96
N ARG A 4 7.56 12.79 -15.11
CA ARG A 4 7.39 11.38 -14.65
C ARG A 4 7.39 11.28 -13.11
N ILE A 5 8.21 12.09 -12.45
CA ILE A 5 8.24 12.19 -10.99
C ILE A 5 6.94 12.85 -10.50
N GLY A 6 6.51 13.93 -11.15
CA GLY A 6 5.24 14.60 -10.85
C GLY A 6 4.04 13.66 -10.95
N TRP A 7 3.94 12.87 -12.03
CA TRP A 7 2.90 11.85 -12.16
C TRP A 7 2.95 10.80 -11.06
N ALA A 8 4.13 10.31 -10.70
CA ALA A 8 4.26 9.32 -9.62
C ALA A 8 3.86 9.88 -8.25
N VAL A 9 4.20 11.14 -7.96
CA VAL A 9 3.78 11.84 -6.74
C VAL A 9 2.26 12.00 -6.72
N LEU A 10 1.65 12.46 -7.82
CA LEU A 10 0.19 12.59 -7.92
C LEU A 10 -0.51 11.24 -7.71
N TRP A 11 0.03 10.15 -8.24
CA TRP A 11 -0.49 8.80 -8.01
C TRP A 11 -0.42 8.39 -6.53
N ILE A 12 0.69 8.68 -5.85
CA ILE A 12 0.83 8.41 -4.40
C ILE A 12 -0.18 9.23 -3.61
N LEU A 13 -0.32 10.53 -3.92
CA LEU A 13 -1.30 11.39 -3.27
C LEU A 13 -2.73 10.88 -3.50
N GLY A 14 -3.05 10.41 -4.72
CA GLY A 14 -4.34 9.79 -5.03
C GLY A 14 -4.59 8.51 -4.23
N LEU A 15 -3.57 7.66 -4.07
CA LEU A 15 -3.66 6.45 -3.24
C LEU A 15 -3.90 6.80 -1.76
N LEU A 16 -3.22 7.83 -1.24
CA LEU A 16 -3.42 8.30 0.13
C LEU A 16 -4.83 8.88 0.31
N ALA A 17 -5.31 9.70 -0.63
CA ALA A 17 -6.67 10.22 -0.61
C ALA A 17 -7.71 9.08 -0.61
N LEU A 18 -7.49 8.03 -1.42
CA LEU A 18 -8.32 6.84 -1.43
C LEU A 18 -8.30 6.10 -0.08
N ALA A 19 -7.14 5.96 0.54
CA ALA A 19 -7.03 5.34 1.88
C ALA A 19 -7.81 6.13 2.95
N VAL A 20 -7.78 7.46 2.86
CA VAL A 20 -8.56 8.36 3.75
C VAL A 20 -10.05 8.21 3.51
N ALA A 21 -10.48 8.18 2.24
CA ALA A 21 -11.88 7.98 1.90
C ALA A 21 -12.41 6.62 2.41
N LEU A 22 -11.63 5.55 2.22
CA LEU A 22 -11.97 4.20 2.72
C LEU A 22 -12.04 4.16 4.25
N ALA A 23 -11.09 4.79 4.96
CA ALA A 23 -11.11 4.85 6.41
C ALA A 23 -12.31 5.65 6.93
N THR A 24 -12.65 6.77 6.29
CA THR A 24 -13.81 7.58 6.67
C THR A 24 -15.12 6.82 6.50
N TRP A 25 -15.31 6.17 5.35
CA TRP A 25 -16.51 5.37 5.07
C TRP A 25 -16.67 4.21 6.04
N ARG A 26 -15.56 3.52 6.37
CA ARG A 26 -15.58 2.36 7.28
C ARG A 26 -15.66 2.73 8.75
N GLY A 27 -15.08 3.87 9.15
CA GLY A 27 -15.11 4.34 10.53
C GLY A 27 -16.44 4.97 10.92
N ALA A 28 -17.42 5.06 10.01
CA ALA A 28 -18.68 5.78 10.21
C ALA A 28 -18.47 7.21 10.76
N LEU A 29 -17.36 7.85 10.37
CA LEU A 29 -16.94 9.17 10.86
C LEU A 29 -17.75 10.30 10.21
N TRP A 30 -19.07 10.12 10.10
CA TRP A 30 -19.97 11.13 9.57
C TRP A 30 -20.54 12.00 10.70
N PRO A 31 -20.53 13.35 10.56
CA PRO A 31 -19.98 14.13 9.46
C PRO A 31 -18.44 14.13 9.45
N PHE A 32 -17.88 14.16 8.24
CA PHE A 32 -16.45 13.96 7.91
C PHE A 32 -15.48 14.75 8.81
N ASP A 33 -14.90 14.10 9.81
CA ASP A 33 -13.76 14.64 10.56
C ASP A 33 -12.45 14.27 9.86
N LEU A 34 -11.93 15.20 9.04
CA LEU A 34 -10.69 15.01 8.29
C LEU A 34 -9.51 14.64 9.22
N ARG A 35 -9.42 15.22 10.42
CA ARG A 35 -8.32 14.95 11.34
C ARG A 35 -8.41 13.50 11.85
N ALA A 36 -9.60 13.08 12.28
CA ALA A 36 -9.81 11.71 12.74
C ALA A 36 -9.54 10.70 11.62
N SER A 37 -10.04 10.95 10.40
CA SER A 37 -9.81 10.09 9.24
C SER A 37 -8.33 9.97 8.88
N LEU A 38 -7.59 11.09 8.88
CA LEU A 38 -6.14 11.07 8.62
C LEU A 38 -5.38 10.28 9.69
N LEU A 39 -5.70 10.46 10.96
CA LEU A 39 -5.07 9.71 12.07
C LEU A 39 -5.41 8.23 12.02
N MET A 40 -6.65 7.88 11.69
CA MET A 40 -7.10 6.49 11.53
C MET A 40 -6.40 5.82 10.33
N THR A 41 -6.32 6.51 9.19
CA THR A 41 -5.56 6.02 8.03
C THR A 41 -4.08 5.86 8.35
N ALA A 42 -3.45 6.86 8.98
CA ALA A 42 -2.04 6.82 9.32
C ALA A 42 -1.72 5.69 10.31
N SER A 43 -2.54 5.52 11.34
CA SER A 43 -2.37 4.43 12.32
C SER A 43 -2.60 3.05 11.70
N GLY A 44 -3.62 2.90 10.84
CA GLY A 44 -3.86 1.67 10.10
C GLY A 44 -2.71 1.32 9.16
N LEU A 45 -2.22 2.28 8.37
CA LEU A 45 -1.06 2.09 7.49
C LEU A 45 0.21 1.77 8.29
N ALA A 46 0.47 2.47 9.39
CA ALA A 46 1.63 2.22 10.25
C ALA A 46 1.56 0.83 10.90
N GLY A 47 0.36 0.40 11.32
CA GLY A 47 0.10 -0.93 11.85
C GLY A 47 0.42 -2.02 10.83
N LEU A 48 -0.13 -1.91 9.61
CA LEU A 48 0.15 -2.85 8.52
C LEU A 48 1.62 -2.81 8.08
N ALA A 49 2.22 -1.63 8.03
CA ALA A 49 3.63 -1.44 7.71
C ALA A 49 4.52 -2.21 8.70
N ARG A 50 4.22 -2.11 10.00
CA ARG A 50 4.95 -2.82 11.05
C ARG A 50 4.73 -4.32 11.00
N LEU A 51 3.48 -4.77 10.78
CA LEU A 51 3.14 -6.18 10.80
C LEU A 51 3.81 -6.98 9.68
N TRP A 52 3.91 -6.37 8.49
CA TRP A 52 4.38 -7.01 7.27
C TRP A 52 5.58 -6.29 6.64
N TRP A 53 6.43 -5.66 7.47
CA TRP A 53 7.54 -4.81 7.01
C TRP A 53 8.39 -5.47 5.91
N TRP A 54 8.69 -6.76 6.08
CA TRP A 54 9.49 -7.55 5.15
C TRP A 54 8.81 -7.74 3.80
N LEU A 55 7.48 -7.90 3.76
CA LEU A 55 6.72 -8.02 2.51
C LEU A 55 6.76 -6.70 1.73
N TRP A 56 6.59 -5.58 2.44
CA TRP A 56 6.62 -4.25 1.82
C TRP A 56 7.99 -3.95 1.20
N LEU A 57 9.07 -4.29 1.91
CA LEU A 57 10.43 -4.16 1.39
C LEU A 57 10.68 -5.08 0.20
N LEU A 58 10.19 -6.32 0.23
CA LEU A 58 10.31 -7.23 -0.90
C LEU A 58 9.62 -6.66 -2.14
N LEU A 59 8.37 -6.21 -2.02
CA LEU A 59 7.62 -5.61 -3.12
C LEU A 59 8.29 -4.35 -3.66
N ALA A 60 8.77 -3.47 -2.78
CA ALA A 60 9.51 -2.27 -3.19
C ALA A 60 10.80 -2.64 -3.93
N SER A 61 11.54 -3.64 -3.45
CA SER A 61 12.78 -4.13 -4.07
C SER A 61 12.52 -4.74 -5.46
N LEU A 62 11.50 -5.58 -5.58
CA LEU A 62 11.09 -6.18 -6.86
C LEU A 62 10.57 -5.14 -7.87
N ALA A 63 10.05 -4.01 -7.38
CA ALA A 63 9.58 -2.91 -8.21
C ALA A 63 10.71 -1.96 -8.68
N LEU A 64 11.93 -2.07 -8.13
CA LEU A 64 13.09 -1.25 -8.52
C LEU A 64 13.32 -1.22 -10.04
N PRO A 65 13.25 -2.34 -10.80
CA PRO A 65 13.46 -2.33 -12.24
C PRO A 65 12.35 -1.60 -13.02
N GLY A 66 11.19 -1.36 -12.42
CA GLY A 66 10.08 -0.61 -13.03
C GLY A 66 9.27 -1.38 -14.06
N ARG A 67 9.51 -2.69 -14.22
CA ARG A 67 8.78 -3.58 -15.14
C ARG A 67 7.65 -4.31 -14.43
N ALA A 68 6.61 -4.68 -15.17
CA ALA A 68 5.54 -5.57 -14.72
C ALA A 68 4.81 -5.11 -13.44
N LEU A 69 4.49 -3.82 -13.34
CA LEU A 69 3.86 -3.24 -12.13
C LEU A 69 2.47 -3.78 -11.82
N PRO A 70 1.54 -3.90 -12.79
CA PRO A 70 0.21 -4.46 -12.50
C PRO A 70 0.24 -5.91 -11.98
N PRO A 71 0.99 -6.86 -12.58
CA PRO A 71 1.05 -8.21 -12.04
C PRO A 71 1.82 -8.28 -10.71
N LEU A 72 2.84 -7.44 -10.48
CA LEU A 72 3.52 -7.37 -9.18
C LEU A 72 2.58 -6.86 -8.08
N TRP A 73 1.77 -5.84 -8.38
CA TRP A 73 0.73 -5.36 -7.46
C TRP A 73 -0.28 -6.45 -7.15
N LEU A 74 -0.81 -7.14 -8.17
CA LEU A 74 -1.79 -8.20 -7.97
C LEU A 74 -1.20 -9.36 -7.15
N ALA A 75 0.02 -9.80 -7.47
CA ALA A 75 0.71 -10.86 -6.73
C ALA A 75 0.97 -10.45 -5.27
N GLY A 76 1.41 -9.20 -5.03
CA GLY A 76 1.60 -8.66 -3.69
C GLY A 76 0.31 -8.58 -2.88
N LEU A 77 -0.80 -8.24 -3.54
CA LEU A 77 -2.14 -8.20 -2.92
C LEU A 77 -2.57 -9.60 -2.49
N LEU A 78 -2.46 -10.58 -3.38
CA LEU A 78 -2.79 -11.97 -3.06
C LEU A 78 -1.91 -12.52 -1.93
N ALA A 79 -0.60 -12.21 -1.94
CA ALA A 79 0.30 -12.60 -0.88
C ALA A 79 -0.07 -11.97 0.47
N ALA A 80 -0.39 -10.66 0.51
CA ALA A 80 -0.82 -9.98 1.72
C ALA A 80 -2.15 -10.54 2.28
N VAL A 81 -3.10 -10.84 1.39
CA VAL A 81 -4.37 -11.49 1.72
C VAL A 81 -4.14 -12.88 2.31
N ALA A 82 -3.29 -13.69 1.68
CA ALA A 82 -2.95 -15.03 2.17
C ALA A 82 -2.25 -14.98 3.53
N LEU A 83 -1.34 -14.03 3.74
CA LEU A 83 -0.67 -13.80 5.02
C LEU A 83 -1.64 -13.36 6.11
N HIS A 84 -2.58 -12.47 5.79
CA HIS A 84 -3.63 -12.10 6.73
C HIS A 84 -4.50 -13.31 7.09
N TRP A 85 -4.89 -14.10 6.10
CA TRP A 85 -5.74 -15.28 6.33
C TRP A 85 -5.06 -16.29 7.26
N THR A 86 -3.77 -16.53 7.05
CA THR A 86 -3.02 -17.58 7.75
C THR A 86 -2.45 -17.11 9.09
N LEU A 87 -1.94 -15.88 9.17
CA LEU A 87 -1.17 -15.38 10.31
C LEU A 87 -1.75 -14.10 10.92
N GLY A 88 -2.76 -13.49 10.30
CA GLY A 88 -3.39 -12.25 10.77
C GLY A 88 -4.00 -12.37 12.17
N PRO A 89 -4.90 -13.36 12.43
CA PRO A 89 -5.54 -13.51 13.74
C PRO A 89 -4.55 -13.71 14.89
N ALA A 90 -3.51 -14.52 14.68
CA ALA A 90 -2.45 -14.74 15.66
C ALA A 90 -1.64 -13.46 15.97
N ARG A 91 -1.71 -12.45 15.10
CA ARG A 91 -1.07 -11.14 15.28
C ARG A 91 -2.05 -10.04 15.71
N GLY A 92 -3.26 -10.40 16.13
CA GLY A 92 -4.28 -9.46 16.62
C GLY A 92 -5.06 -8.75 15.51
N LEU A 93 -5.00 -9.22 14.25
CA LEU A 93 -5.89 -8.75 13.20
C LEU A 93 -7.23 -9.48 13.24
N GLN A 94 -8.28 -8.81 12.77
CA GLN A 94 -9.61 -9.39 12.71
C GLN A 94 -9.65 -10.61 11.74
N PRO A 95 -10.28 -11.73 12.11
CA PRO A 95 -10.42 -12.89 11.22
C PRO A 95 -11.16 -12.55 9.92
N VAL A 96 -10.79 -13.23 8.83
CA VAL A 96 -11.39 -12.97 7.50
C VAL A 96 -12.89 -13.28 7.46
N ALA A 97 -13.35 -14.24 8.27
CA ALA A 97 -14.77 -14.57 8.40
C ALA A 97 -15.61 -13.39 8.91
N GLU A 98 -15.03 -12.53 9.76
CA GLU A 98 -15.72 -11.35 10.30
C GLU A 98 -15.48 -10.12 9.43
N LEU A 99 -14.28 -9.98 8.89
CA LEU A 99 -13.91 -8.83 8.06
C LEU A 99 -14.62 -8.86 6.70
N GLY A 100 -14.76 -10.05 6.11
CA GLY A 100 -15.23 -10.26 4.75
C GLY A 100 -14.14 -10.01 3.68
N LEU A 101 -14.19 -10.76 2.58
CA LEU A 101 -13.16 -10.73 1.53
C LEU A 101 -13.04 -9.35 0.87
N GLY A 102 -14.14 -8.65 0.63
CA GLY A 102 -14.12 -7.32 0.02
C GLY A 102 -13.36 -6.28 0.86
N ASN A 103 -13.60 -6.27 2.17
CA ASN A 103 -12.91 -5.38 3.10
C ASN A 103 -11.44 -5.76 3.29
N LEU A 104 -11.12 -7.05 3.19
CA LEU A 104 -9.74 -7.55 3.22
C LEU A 104 -8.95 -7.10 1.98
N LEU A 105 -9.55 -7.20 0.79
CA LEU A 105 -8.95 -6.70 -0.44
C LEU A 105 -8.74 -5.18 -0.37
N ALA A 106 -9.76 -4.44 0.07
CA ALA A 106 -9.66 -2.98 0.24
C ALA A 106 -8.56 -2.57 1.25
N LEU A 107 -8.38 -3.35 2.33
CA LEU A 107 -7.35 -3.09 3.35
C LEU A 107 -5.94 -3.15 2.77
N TYR A 108 -5.68 -4.06 1.83
CA TYR A 108 -4.34 -4.31 1.29
C TYR A 108 -4.07 -3.70 -0.09
N ALA A 109 -5.11 -3.40 -0.87
CA ALA A 109 -4.95 -2.85 -2.23
C ALA A 109 -4.08 -1.59 -2.25
N VAL A 110 -4.31 -0.66 -1.31
CA VAL A 110 -3.58 0.59 -1.23
C VAL A 110 -2.15 0.41 -0.68
N PRO A 111 -1.92 -0.24 0.48
CA PRO A 111 -0.56 -0.48 0.97
C PRO A 111 0.36 -1.18 -0.04
N VAL A 112 -0.17 -2.19 -0.76
CA VAL A 112 0.59 -2.92 -1.79
C VAL A 112 0.94 -1.99 -2.95
N ALA A 113 -0.02 -1.19 -3.42
CA ALA A 113 0.23 -0.22 -4.49
C ALA A 113 1.27 0.83 -4.08
N LEU A 114 1.22 1.30 -2.83
CA LEU A 114 2.21 2.22 -2.27
C LEU A 114 3.61 1.59 -2.25
N ALA A 115 3.75 0.36 -1.73
CA ALA A 115 5.04 -0.33 -1.69
C ALA A 115 5.67 -0.48 -3.09
N VAL A 116 4.88 -0.92 -4.08
CA VAL A 116 5.32 -1.04 -5.47
C VAL A 116 5.74 0.32 -6.02
N ARG A 117 4.95 1.38 -5.81
CA ARG A 117 5.27 2.72 -6.34
C ARG A 117 6.48 3.36 -5.69
N ILE A 118 6.67 3.18 -4.38
CA ILE A 118 7.88 3.61 -3.67
C ILE A 118 9.10 2.92 -4.28
N GLY A 119 9.03 1.62 -4.53
CA GLY A 119 10.10 0.88 -5.20
C GLY A 119 10.46 1.43 -6.58
N VAL A 120 9.46 1.71 -7.43
CA VAL A 120 9.68 2.31 -8.75
C VAL A 120 10.40 3.66 -8.63
N LEU A 121 9.95 4.52 -7.70
CA LEU A 121 10.53 5.83 -7.45
C LEU A 121 11.99 5.73 -6.98
N ALA A 122 12.27 4.84 -6.02
CA ALA A 122 13.62 4.59 -5.52
C ALA A 122 14.56 4.04 -6.60
N GLY A 123 14.04 3.28 -7.57
CA GLY A 123 14.82 2.78 -8.70
C GLY A 123 15.16 3.85 -9.76
N ILE A 124 14.50 5.02 -9.78
CA ILE A 124 14.80 6.10 -10.75
C ILE A 124 16.26 6.55 -10.66
N PRO A 125 16.79 6.98 -9.49
CA PRO A 125 18.18 7.40 -9.38
C PRO A 125 19.18 6.27 -9.71
N LEU A 126 18.90 5.03 -9.30
CA LEU A 126 19.80 3.89 -9.53
C LEU A 126 20.02 3.61 -11.03
N ARG A 127 18.95 3.63 -11.82
CA ARG A 127 19.05 3.45 -13.29
C ARG A 127 19.84 4.56 -13.96
N LEU A 128 19.79 5.79 -13.44
CA LEU A 128 20.54 6.92 -13.99
C LEU A 128 22.05 6.78 -13.76
N MET A 129 22.46 6.13 -12.68
CA MET A 129 23.88 5.85 -12.41
C MET A 129 24.43 4.81 -13.39
N GLN A 130 23.63 3.82 -13.79
CA GLN A 130 24.06 2.74 -14.70
C GLN A 130 24.19 3.15 -16.17
N VAL A 131 23.54 4.23 -16.60
CA VAL A 131 23.62 4.72 -18.01
C VAL A 131 24.92 5.51 -18.26
N LYS A 132 25.66 5.87 -17.22
CA LYS A 132 26.90 6.65 -17.31
C LYS A 132 28.17 5.80 -17.32
N THR A 133 28.06 4.48 -17.25
CA THR A 133 29.15 3.50 -17.37
C THR A 133 29.04 2.78 -18.69
#